data_AF-A0AAV7F3J2-F1
#
_entry.id   AF-A0AAV7F3J2-F1
#
_cell.length_a   1.000
_cell.length_b   1.000
_cell.length_c   1.000
_cell.angle_alpha   90.00
_cell.angle_beta   90.00
_cell.angle_gamma   90.00
#
_symmetry.space_group_name_H-M   'P 1'
#
loop_
_entity.id
_entity.type
_entity.pdbx_description
1 polymer ?
#
loop_
_entity_poly.entity_id
_entity_poly.type
_entity_poly.pdbx_seq_one_letter_code
_entity_poly.pdbx_strand_id
1 'polypeptide(L)'
;MAIASAVTLLSAPKFPTRPPLSRSERPSFLFGNSSNTSRAYYSLLRRRGSKGRVAPLRALLSPGYRFLAPGSDPLNGRDGKVAAIGTQSGGGSTAGVLRPVVALLHLVLSLGIILAMDKFLKKAFVAAAIKFPSALFGMFCVFSVLLVLDLTVPAAAKTLMNFFEPATLFIQRWLPLFYVPSLVVLPLAVKDIPAASGLKICLILVGGWLASLTVAGYTALTVRKIVKTRMVDAEPMEKPSPFSKLELWTWVGVFLLSFALALYVPAALGTSARTRLPFLLAATVLGYIVGSGLPSGVKTVFHPIICCALSADLAALAFGYFSGSGLDPVLGDYLTKASSNPGAGDILMGFLGSVIISFAFSMFKQRKLVKRHAAEIFSSVIISTIFSLYSTAIVGRLIGLEPTLTVSILPRCITVALALSIVSLFDGANASLTAAVVVLTGLVGANFVQAMLDRLRLFDPIARGIATASSAHGLGTAALSAKEPEALPFCAIAYALTGIFGSLICSLPAVRQSLLFIVG
;
A
#
# COMPACT_ATOMS: atom_id res chain seq x y z
N MET A 1 -21.11 25.16 -38.12
CA MET A 1 -20.32 26.40 -38.10
C MET A 1 -20.26 26.96 -36.67
N ALA A 2 -19.60 26.21 -35.78
CA ALA A 2 -19.37 26.56 -34.37
C ALA A 2 -18.22 25.67 -33.83
N ILE A 3 -17.12 25.62 -34.57
CA ILE A 3 -15.87 24.94 -34.21
C ILE A 3 -14.74 25.94 -34.56
N ALA A 4 -14.65 27.03 -33.80
CA ALA A 4 -13.58 28.02 -33.94
C ALA A 4 -13.26 28.81 -32.66
N SER A 5 -13.85 28.46 -31.49
CA SER A 5 -13.65 29.22 -30.25
C SER A 5 -13.01 28.46 -29.09
N ALA A 6 -12.46 27.25 -29.30
CA ALA A 6 -11.84 26.46 -28.23
C ALA A 6 -10.31 26.26 -28.39
N VAL A 7 -9.67 26.84 -29.43
CA VAL A 7 -8.22 26.68 -29.69
C VAL A 7 -7.39 27.93 -29.33
N THR A 8 -7.99 29.01 -28.86
CA THR A 8 -7.29 30.29 -28.56
C THR A 8 -6.99 30.52 -27.06
N LEU A 9 -6.83 29.46 -26.26
CA LEU A 9 -6.47 29.56 -24.83
C LEU A 9 -5.09 28.96 -24.46
N LEU A 10 -4.21 28.78 -25.45
CA LEU A 10 -2.81 28.33 -25.25
C LEU A 10 -1.73 29.37 -25.62
N SER A 11 -2.09 30.66 -25.65
CA SER A 11 -1.10 31.74 -25.83
C SER A 11 -0.74 32.38 -24.48
N ALA A 12 0.51 32.21 -24.05
CA ALA A 12 1.09 32.84 -22.87
C ALA A 12 1.08 34.38 -22.98
N PRO A 13 0.86 35.13 -21.88
CA PRO A 13 1.02 36.58 -21.91
C PRO A 13 2.51 36.97 -22.01
N LYS A 14 2.84 37.77 -23.03
CA LYS A 14 4.11 38.52 -23.11
C LYS A 14 4.08 39.64 -22.06
N PHE A 15 5.04 39.65 -21.13
CA PHE A 15 5.23 40.77 -20.21
C PHE A 15 5.90 41.96 -20.92
N PRO A 16 5.53 43.21 -20.59
CA PRO A 16 6.18 44.39 -21.15
C PRO A 16 7.59 44.59 -20.54
N THR A 17 8.57 44.83 -21.42
CA THR A 17 9.92 45.28 -21.08
C THR A 17 9.90 46.71 -20.54
N ARG A 18 10.46 46.96 -19.35
CA ARG A 18 10.70 48.32 -18.84
C ARG A 18 11.96 48.93 -19.48
N PRO A 19 12.00 50.25 -19.75
CA PRO A 19 13.18 50.93 -20.28
C PRO A 19 14.26 51.15 -19.19
N PRO A 20 15.52 51.45 -19.58
CA PRO A 20 16.61 51.62 -18.62
C PRO A 20 16.52 53.00 -17.94
N LEU A 21 16.71 53.06 -16.62
CA LEU A 21 16.86 54.31 -15.88
C LEU A 21 18.34 54.65 -15.67
N SER A 22 18.60 55.95 -15.73
CA SER A 22 19.88 56.63 -15.82
C SER A 22 20.70 56.66 -14.52
N ARG A 23 22.00 56.91 -14.71
CA ARG A 23 23.07 56.92 -13.73
C ARG A 23 23.14 58.27 -12.99
N SER A 24 22.25 58.55 -12.05
CA SER A 24 22.49 59.54 -10.98
C SER A 24 21.41 59.42 -9.90
N GLU A 25 21.74 58.76 -8.79
CA GLU A 25 21.21 58.99 -7.44
C GLU A 25 21.68 57.84 -6.53
N ARG A 26 22.81 58.07 -5.85
CA ARG A 26 23.15 57.40 -4.58
C ARG A 26 23.10 58.48 -3.50
N PRO A 27 22.67 58.14 -2.29
CA PRO A 27 23.68 58.05 -1.23
C PRO A 27 23.64 56.74 -0.43
N SER A 28 24.80 56.45 0.13
CA SER A 28 25.32 55.21 0.70
C SER A 28 24.81 54.93 2.11
N PHE A 29 24.53 53.66 2.48
CA PHE A 29 24.83 53.13 3.82
C PHE A 29 25.03 51.59 3.80
N LEU A 30 26.30 51.21 4.07
CA LEU A 30 26.88 50.01 4.70
C LEU A 30 26.44 48.57 4.32
N PHE A 31 27.44 47.85 3.80
CA PHE A 31 27.48 46.42 3.46
C PHE A 31 27.58 45.50 4.70
N GLY A 32 26.82 44.40 4.69
CA GLY A 32 27.03 43.22 5.54
C GLY A 32 26.44 41.96 4.86
N ASN A 33 27.28 41.17 4.22
CA ASN A 33 26.92 40.11 3.29
C ASN A 33 26.52 38.80 4.00
N SER A 34 25.22 38.47 4.03
CA SER A 34 24.66 37.20 4.52
C SER A 34 24.70 36.14 3.41
N SER A 35 25.85 35.52 3.19
CA SER A 35 26.01 34.39 2.26
C SER A 35 26.99 33.30 2.75
N ASN A 36 27.11 33.12 4.07
CA ASN A 36 28.08 32.16 4.64
C ASN A 36 27.53 31.08 5.58
N THR A 37 26.23 31.03 5.88
CA THR A 37 25.68 30.00 6.80
C THR A 37 25.25 28.69 6.13
N SER A 38 25.08 28.65 4.80
CA SER A 38 24.67 27.42 4.09
C SER A 38 25.82 26.59 3.49
N ARG A 39 27.05 27.13 3.42
CA ARG A 39 28.23 26.39 2.92
C ARG A 39 29.02 25.66 4.00
N ALA A 40 28.85 26.01 5.28
CA ALA A 40 29.53 25.35 6.40
C ALA A 40 28.93 23.97 6.75
N TYR A 41 27.64 23.75 6.48
CA TYR A 41 26.98 22.47 6.76
C TYR A 41 27.34 21.37 5.73
N TYR A 42 27.58 21.75 4.47
CA TYR A 42 27.91 20.81 3.38
C TYR A 42 29.42 20.48 3.27
N SER A 43 30.32 21.26 3.88
CA SER A 43 31.76 21.00 3.84
C SER A 43 32.25 20.04 4.94
N LEU A 44 31.48 19.86 6.03
CA LEU A 44 31.80 18.93 7.12
C LEU A 44 31.41 17.47 6.83
N LEU A 45 30.44 17.22 5.95
CA LEU A 45 30.04 15.86 5.54
C LEU A 45 30.86 15.30 4.36
N ARG A 46 31.69 16.13 3.70
CA ARG A 46 32.53 15.71 2.56
C ARG A 46 33.98 15.39 2.94
N ARG A 47 34.37 15.52 4.21
CA ARG A 47 35.72 15.22 4.71
C ARG A 47 35.90 13.83 5.33
N ARG A 48 34.87 12.97 5.30
CA ARG A 48 34.97 11.58 5.77
C ARG A 48 34.54 10.61 4.67
N GLY A 49 35.35 10.53 3.62
CA GLY A 49 35.14 9.57 2.54
C GLY A 49 36.22 9.65 1.48
N SER A 50 37.06 8.61 1.43
CA SER A 50 38.02 8.27 0.36
C SER A 50 39.47 8.73 0.50
N LYS A 51 40.31 7.83 1.03
CA LYS A 51 41.56 7.39 0.39
C LYS A 51 41.68 5.87 0.61
N GLY A 52 42.04 5.13 -0.43
CA GLY A 52 41.94 3.66 -0.47
C GLY A 52 43.26 2.89 -0.64
N ARG A 53 43.09 1.60 -1.00
CA ARG A 53 44.03 0.55 -1.47
C ARG A 53 44.63 -0.45 -0.45
N VAL A 54 44.24 -1.72 -0.63
CA VAL A 54 44.94 -3.06 -0.65
C VAL A 54 46.42 -3.08 -0.17
N ALA A 55 47.04 -4.03 0.57
CA ALA A 55 46.86 -5.44 1.07
C ALA A 55 47.96 -5.69 2.19
N PRO A 56 48.37 -6.90 2.69
CA PRO A 56 47.73 -8.21 2.97
C PRO A 56 48.06 -8.82 4.39
N LEU A 57 47.65 -10.09 4.62
CA LEU A 57 47.93 -11.08 5.70
C LEU A 57 49.10 -10.85 6.70
N ARG A 58 48.85 -11.03 8.02
CA ARG A 58 49.24 -12.18 8.93
C ARG A 58 49.33 -11.75 10.42
N ALA A 59 48.89 -12.65 11.32
CA ALA A 59 49.37 -12.86 12.71
C ALA A 59 49.08 -11.75 13.76
N LEU A 60 48.90 -11.96 15.07
CA LEU A 60 48.89 -13.08 16.02
C LEU A 60 48.39 -12.47 17.38
N LEU A 61 47.72 -13.26 18.21
CA LEU A 61 47.69 -13.19 19.70
C LEU A 61 47.07 -11.98 20.47
N SER A 62 46.20 -12.31 21.42
CA SER A 62 45.86 -11.51 22.64
C SER A 62 47.00 -11.56 23.69
N PRO A 63 46.86 -11.14 24.98
CA PRO A 63 45.88 -10.30 25.71
C PRO A 63 46.54 -9.30 26.72
N GLY A 64 45.73 -8.54 27.49
CA GLY A 64 46.11 -7.84 28.74
C GLY A 64 46.74 -6.44 28.52
N TYR A 65 46.41 -5.37 29.24
CA TYR A 65 46.51 -5.18 30.69
C TYR A 65 45.59 -4.06 31.22
N ARG A 66 45.14 -4.21 32.48
CA ARG A 66 44.61 -3.18 33.40
C ARG A 66 45.76 -2.41 34.06
N PHE A 67 45.55 -1.14 34.45
CA PHE A 67 46.08 -0.46 35.66
C PHE A 67 45.23 0.84 35.84
N LEU A 68 44.34 0.95 36.84
CA LEU A 68 44.50 1.38 38.25
C LEU A 68 44.39 2.92 38.47
N ALA A 69 43.42 3.31 39.31
CA ALA A 69 43.17 4.63 39.93
C ALA A 69 44.16 4.89 41.10
N PRO A 70 44.17 6.01 41.87
CA PRO A 70 43.05 6.46 42.74
C PRO A 70 42.95 7.98 43.05
N GLY A 71 41.88 8.42 43.74
CA GLY A 71 41.79 9.76 44.34
C GLY A 71 40.45 10.16 44.98
N SER A 72 40.25 9.74 46.24
CA SER A 72 39.51 10.37 47.37
C SER A 72 38.04 10.85 47.25
N ASP A 73 37.16 10.11 47.95
CA ASP A 73 35.91 10.52 48.64
C ASP A 73 36.23 11.20 50.02
N PRO A 74 35.28 11.70 50.86
CA PRO A 74 33.80 11.57 50.82
C PRO A 74 32.98 12.86 51.12
N LEU A 75 31.64 12.81 50.92
CA LEU A 75 30.60 13.09 51.95
C LEU A 75 29.17 13.00 51.38
N ASN A 76 28.54 11.84 51.64
CA ASN A 76 27.20 11.58 52.18
C ASN A 76 25.93 12.26 51.63
N GLY A 77 24.98 11.45 51.15
CA GLY A 77 23.60 11.86 50.81
C GLY A 77 22.64 10.74 50.38
N ARG A 78 22.49 9.69 51.21
CA ARG A 78 21.36 8.73 51.32
C ARG A 78 20.57 8.30 50.06
N ASP A 79 20.88 7.08 49.61
CA ASP A 79 20.06 6.21 48.76
C ASP A 79 18.91 5.52 49.54
N GLY A 80 17.77 5.37 48.88
CA GLY A 80 16.67 4.48 49.25
C GLY A 80 16.28 3.58 48.08
N LYS A 81 17.11 2.58 47.76
CA LYS A 81 16.76 1.44 46.91
C LYS A 81 16.30 0.29 47.80
N VAL A 82 15.04 -0.10 47.70
CA VAL A 82 14.53 -1.35 48.27
C VAL A 82 14.48 -2.42 47.18
N ALA A 83 15.00 -3.58 47.56
CA ALA A 83 15.42 -4.69 46.73
C ALA A 83 14.27 -5.43 46.02
N ALA A 84 14.56 -5.87 44.80
CA ALA A 84 13.85 -6.95 44.14
C ALA A 84 14.13 -8.26 44.88
N ILE A 85 13.10 -8.84 45.51
CA ILE A 85 13.14 -10.20 46.01
C ILE A 85 12.96 -11.12 44.81
N GLY A 86 14.04 -11.77 44.42
CA GLY A 86 14.01 -12.90 43.51
C GLY A 86 13.38 -14.10 44.21
N THR A 87 12.28 -14.59 43.65
CA THR A 87 11.88 -15.99 43.81
C THR A 87 12.38 -16.74 42.59
N GLN A 88 13.58 -17.33 42.72
CA GLN A 88 13.92 -18.49 41.92
C GLN A 88 12.99 -19.61 42.35
N SER A 89 12.08 -20.03 41.47
CA SER A 89 11.56 -21.38 41.48
C SER A 89 12.00 -22.03 40.17
N GLY A 90 12.80 -23.09 40.30
CA GLY A 90 13.22 -23.92 39.18
C GLY A 90 11.99 -24.58 38.54
N GLY A 91 11.81 -24.33 37.26
CA GLY A 91 10.83 -24.98 36.39
C GLY A 91 11.36 -24.95 34.97
N GLY A 92 12.02 -26.03 34.56
CA GLY A 92 12.80 -26.14 33.34
C GLY A 92 12.00 -25.99 32.05
N SER A 93 12.69 -25.54 30.99
CA SER A 93 12.48 -25.77 29.55
C SER A 93 11.10 -25.57 28.89
N THR A 94 10.02 -25.41 29.65
CA THR A 94 8.63 -25.29 29.15
C THR A 94 8.22 -23.83 28.93
N ALA A 95 8.72 -22.89 29.74
CA ALA A 95 8.42 -21.46 29.62
C ALA A 95 8.91 -20.81 28.31
N GLY A 96 9.94 -21.37 27.67
CA GLY A 96 10.47 -20.89 26.39
C GLY A 96 9.62 -21.27 25.17
N VAL A 97 8.93 -22.42 25.22
CA VAL A 97 8.10 -22.96 24.12
C VAL A 97 6.64 -22.50 24.24
N LEU A 98 6.14 -22.30 25.45
CA LEU A 98 4.77 -21.84 25.71
C LEU A 98 4.48 -20.45 25.12
N ARG A 99 5.44 -19.52 25.16
CA ARG A 99 5.23 -18.15 24.65
C ARG A 99 4.96 -18.07 23.14
N PRO A 100 5.75 -18.73 22.25
CA PRO A 100 5.44 -18.81 20.82
C PRO A 100 4.09 -19.47 20.52
N VAL A 101 3.75 -20.54 21.25
CA VAL A 101 2.50 -21.29 21.03
C VAL A 101 1.29 -20.43 21.39
N VAL A 102 1.32 -19.73 22.53
CA VAL A 102 0.26 -18.81 22.93
C VAL A 102 0.11 -17.66 21.94
N ALA A 103 1.23 -17.10 21.43
CA ALA A 103 1.19 -16.06 20.42
C ALA A 103 0.57 -16.55 19.10
N LEU A 104 0.90 -17.77 18.67
CA LEU A 104 0.31 -18.40 17.49
C LEU A 104 -1.18 -18.66 17.68
N LEU A 105 -1.60 -19.20 18.84
CA LEU A 105 -3.01 -19.43 19.15
C LEU A 105 -3.79 -18.11 19.17
N HIS A 106 -3.23 -17.05 19.73
CA HIS A 106 -3.85 -15.73 19.73
C HIS A 106 -4.00 -15.15 18.32
N LEU A 107 -2.98 -15.31 17.47
CA LEU A 107 -3.05 -14.96 16.05
C LEU A 107 -4.17 -15.75 15.33
N VAL A 108 -4.21 -17.07 15.50
CA VAL A 108 -5.21 -17.93 14.85
C VAL A 108 -6.62 -17.55 15.30
N LEU A 109 -6.83 -17.31 16.59
CA LEU A 109 -8.12 -16.92 17.14
C LEU A 109 -8.56 -15.53 16.63
N SER A 110 -7.71 -14.52 16.76
CA SER A 110 -8.02 -13.15 16.35
C SER A 110 -8.26 -13.05 14.84
N LEU A 111 -7.42 -13.70 14.02
CA LEU A 111 -7.58 -13.74 12.56
C LEU A 111 -8.82 -14.56 12.16
N GLY A 112 -9.07 -15.68 12.84
CA GLY A 112 -10.23 -16.53 12.66
C GLY A 112 -11.54 -15.79 12.89
N ILE A 113 -11.61 -14.94 13.92
CA ILE A 113 -12.78 -14.10 14.21
C ILE A 113 -13.03 -13.09 13.07
N ILE A 114 -11.98 -12.41 12.58
CA ILE A 114 -12.14 -11.46 11.45
C ILE A 114 -12.63 -12.20 10.19
N LEU A 115 -12.05 -13.36 9.87
CA LEU A 115 -12.46 -14.17 8.72
C LEU A 115 -13.89 -14.72 8.85
N ALA A 116 -14.27 -15.16 10.05
CA ALA A 116 -15.62 -15.63 10.33
C ALA A 116 -16.64 -14.49 10.19
N MET A 117 -16.31 -13.29 10.68
CA MET A 117 -17.14 -12.11 10.55
C MET A 117 -17.34 -11.73 9.07
N ASP A 118 -16.29 -11.72 8.26
CA ASP A 118 -16.41 -11.47 6.82
C ASP A 118 -17.35 -12.48 6.14
N LYS A 119 -17.13 -13.78 6.37
CA LYS A 119 -17.98 -14.84 5.80
C LYS A 119 -19.43 -14.74 6.25
N PHE A 120 -19.66 -14.44 7.54
CA PHE A 120 -21.00 -14.27 8.08
C PHE A 120 -21.71 -13.06 7.45
N LEU A 121 -21.05 -11.90 7.40
CA LEU A 121 -21.59 -10.69 6.80
C LEU A 121 -21.88 -10.89 5.31
N LYS A 122 -20.99 -11.55 4.57
CA LYS A 122 -21.22 -11.89 3.15
C LYS A 122 -22.47 -12.75 2.97
N LYS A 123 -22.65 -13.80 3.78
CA LYS A 123 -23.87 -14.64 3.72
C LYS A 123 -25.13 -13.85 4.07
N ALA A 124 -25.08 -13.03 5.13
CA ALA A 124 -26.22 -12.22 5.57
C ALA A 124 -26.65 -11.20 4.50
N PHE A 125 -25.70 -10.52 3.86
CA PHE A 125 -25.99 -9.53 2.81
C PHE A 125 -26.57 -10.17 1.56
N VAL A 126 -26.04 -11.34 1.15
CA VAL A 126 -26.60 -12.11 0.03
C VAL A 126 -28.03 -12.55 0.35
N ALA A 127 -28.28 -13.08 1.56
CA ALA A 127 -29.62 -13.49 1.99
C ALA A 127 -30.61 -12.31 2.04
N ALA A 128 -30.13 -11.11 2.36
CA ALA A 128 -30.93 -9.89 2.39
C ALA A 128 -30.98 -9.14 1.03
N ALA A 129 -30.40 -9.70 -0.05
CA ALA A 129 -30.29 -9.08 -1.37
C ALA A 129 -29.67 -7.66 -1.36
N ILE A 130 -28.78 -7.38 -0.40
CA ILE A 130 -28.14 -6.07 -0.23
C ILE A 130 -26.95 -5.97 -1.20
N LYS A 131 -27.05 -5.09 -2.20
CA LYS A 131 -25.98 -4.82 -3.20
C LYS A 131 -24.86 -3.91 -2.69
N PHE A 132 -24.57 -3.94 -1.38
CA PHE A 132 -23.53 -3.15 -0.73
C PHE A 132 -22.38 -4.08 -0.28
N PRO A 133 -21.11 -3.67 -0.37
CA PRO A 133 -20.00 -4.50 0.10
C PRO A 133 -20.09 -4.77 1.60
N SER A 134 -20.42 -6.02 1.97
CA SER A 134 -20.61 -6.45 3.36
C SER A 134 -19.38 -6.23 4.24
N ALA A 135 -18.18 -6.35 3.68
CA ALA A 135 -16.93 -6.07 4.39
C ALA A 135 -16.78 -4.60 4.82
N LEU A 136 -17.28 -3.64 4.02
CA LEU A 136 -17.30 -2.22 4.42
C LEU A 136 -18.26 -1.99 5.57
N PHE A 137 -19.42 -2.66 5.55
CA PHE A 137 -20.36 -2.59 6.66
C PHE A 137 -19.71 -3.12 7.95
N GLY A 138 -19.01 -4.27 7.87
CA GLY A 138 -18.24 -4.81 8.98
C GLY A 138 -17.17 -3.85 9.50
N MET A 139 -16.42 -3.23 8.59
CA MET A 139 -15.43 -2.19 8.94
C MET A 139 -16.07 -1.03 9.71
N PHE A 140 -17.18 -0.47 9.23
CA PHE A 140 -17.87 0.62 9.93
C PHE A 140 -18.43 0.19 11.28
N CYS A 141 -18.98 -1.03 11.39
CA CYS A 141 -19.45 -1.56 12.66
C CYS A 141 -18.33 -1.67 13.69
N VAL A 142 -17.19 -2.27 13.31
CA VAL A 142 -16.02 -2.38 14.19
C VAL A 142 -15.50 -1.01 14.60
N PHE A 143 -15.39 -0.07 13.65
CA PHE A 143 -14.93 1.29 13.94
C PHE A 143 -15.89 2.03 14.89
N SER A 144 -17.20 1.93 14.69
CA SER A 144 -18.21 2.52 15.57
C SER A 144 -18.18 1.92 16.97
N VAL A 145 -18.05 0.59 17.10
CA VAL A 145 -17.87 -0.08 18.39
C VAL A 145 -16.62 0.44 19.11
N LEU A 146 -15.49 0.53 18.40
CA LEU A 146 -14.26 1.07 18.97
C LEU A 146 -14.41 2.53 19.42
N LEU A 147 -15.12 3.37 18.65
CA LEU A 147 -15.40 4.76 19.04
C LEU A 147 -16.30 4.83 20.28
N VAL A 148 -17.39 4.05 20.34
CA VAL A 148 -18.28 4.03 21.50
C VAL A 148 -17.52 3.55 22.74
N LEU A 149 -16.69 2.51 22.61
CA LEU A 149 -15.84 2.05 23.71
C LEU A 149 -14.81 3.10 24.13
N ASP A 150 -14.18 3.82 23.20
CA ASP A 150 -13.22 4.88 23.51
C ASP A 150 -13.86 6.05 24.28
N LEU A 151 -15.16 6.30 24.05
CA LEU A 151 -15.93 7.33 24.75
C LEU A 151 -16.47 6.87 26.11
N THR A 152 -16.85 5.60 26.24
CA THR A 152 -17.52 5.07 27.44
C THR A 152 -16.57 4.36 28.39
N VAL A 153 -15.69 3.49 27.87
CA VAL A 153 -14.73 2.67 28.63
C VAL A 153 -13.40 2.57 27.85
N PRO A 154 -12.53 3.60 27.90
CA PRO A 154 -11.30 3.64 27.10
C PRO A 154 -10.37 2.42 27.28
N ALA A 155 -10.37 1.85 28.49
CA ALA A 155 -9.64 0.61 28.79
C ALA A 155 -10.13 -0.57 27.95
N ALA A 156 -11.45 -0.71 27.75
CA ALA A 156 -12.04 -1.77 26.94
C ALA A 156 -11.68 -1.60 25.45
N ALA A 157 -11.67 -0.36 24.94
CA ALA A 157 -11.22 -0.08 23.57
C ALA A 157 -9.76 -0.52 23.38
N LYS A 158 -8.87 -0.21 24.33
CA LYS A 158 -7.47 -0.64 24.29
C LYS A 158 -7.33 -2.17 24.33
N THR A 159 -8.09 -2.85 25.20
CA THR A 159 -8.10 -4.32 25.26
C THR A 159 -8.56 -4.94 23.94
N LEU A 160 -9.61 -4.40 23.32
CA LEU A 160 -10.10 -4.87 22.03
C LEU A 160 -9.07 -4.67 20.91
N MET A 161 -8.42 -3.50 20.88
CA MET A 161 -7.32 -3.22 19.95
C MET A 161 -6.15 -4.21 20.12
N ASN A 162 -5.73 -4.47 21.36
CA ASN A 162 -4.63 -5.39 21.67
C ASN A 162 -4.97 -6.85 21.31
N PHE A 163 -6.24 -7.26 21.47
CA PHE A 163 -6.70 -8.59 21.10
C PHE A 163 -6.61 -8.84 19.59
N PHE A 164 -6.99 -7.85 18.78
CA PHE A 164 -6.92 -7.98 17.31
C PHE A 164 -5.57 -7.58 16.71
N GLU A 165 -4.64 -7.07 17.51
CA GLU A 165 -3.33 -6.63 17.03
C GLU A 165 -2.58 -7.70 16.24
N PRO A 166 -2.44 -8.96 16.71
CA PRO A 166 -1.76 -10.01 15.94
C PRO A 166 -2.36 -10.22 14.56
N ALA A 167 -3.69 -10.27 14.45
CA ALA A 167 -4.38 -10.41 13.18
C ALA A 167 -4.16 -9.20 12.26
N THR A 168 -4.24 -7.98 12.79
CA THR A 168 -4.00 -6.77 11.99
C THR A 168 -2.57 -6.70 11.48
N LEU A 169 -1.57 -7.07 12.29
CA LEU A 169 -0.17 -7.12 11.88
C LEU A 169 0.08 -8.20 10.82
N PHE A 170 -0.54 -9.37 10.98
CA PHE A 170 -0.50 -10.42 9.96
C PHE A 170 -1.09 -9.92 8.63
N ILE A 171 -2.29 -9.34 8.67
CA ILE A 171 -2.97 -8.82 7.48
C ILE A 171 -2.11 -7.74 6.81
N GLN A 172 -1.56 -6.81 7.58
CA GLN A 172 -0.69 -5.75 7.04
C GLN A 172 0.59 -6.31 6.41
N ARG A 173 1.24 -7.30 7.05
CA ARG A 173 2.47 -7.92 6.55
C ARG A 173 2.24 -8.65 5.23
N TRP A 174 1.10 -9.30 5.07
CA TRP A 174 0.76 -10.13 3.90
C TRP A 174 -0.19 -9.45 2.90
N LEU A 175 -0.61 -8.21 3.17
CA LEU A 175 -1.57 -7.45 2.38
C LEU A 175 -1.32 -7.52 0.86
N PRO A 176 -0.07 -7.36 0.36
CA PRO A 176 0.20 -7.44 -1.07
C PRO A 176 -0.19 -8.76 -1.71
N LEU A 177 -0.06 -9.89 -1.00
CA LEU A 177 -0.37 -11.21 -1.54
C LEU A 177 -1.86 -11.43 -1.79
N PHE A 178 -2.74 -10.83 -0.99
CA PHE A 178 -4.17 -11.12 -1.05
C PHE A 178 -4.84 -10.64 -2.34
N TYR A 179 -4.19 -9.77 -3.10
CA TYR A 179 -4.72 -9.26 -4.37
C TYR A 179 -3.82 -9.50 -5.58
N VAL A 180 -2.59 -10.02 -5.39
CA VAL A 180 -1.73 -10.52 -6.47
C VAL A 180 -2.42 -11.54 -7.40
N PRO A 181 -3.37 -12.38 -6.96
CA PRO A 181 -3.95 -13.39 -7.83
C PRO A 181 -4.53 -12.86 -9.14
N SER A 182 -5.08 -11.66 -9.11
CA SER A 182 -5.63 -10.99 -10.30
C SER A 182 -4.55 -10.60 -11.32
N LEU A 183 -3.29 -10.43 -10.88
CA LEU A 183 -2.13 -10.21 -11.74
C LEU A 183 -1.55 -11.51 -12.29
N VAL A 184 -1.56 -12.59 -11.51
CA VAL A 184 -1.08 -13.91 -11.95
C VAL A 184 -1.91 -14.42 -13.12
N VAL A 185 -3.23 -14.24 -13.08
CA VAL A 185 -4.10 -14.61 -14.22
C VAL A 185 -4.23 -13.52 -15.27
N LEU A 186 -3.44 -12.45 -15.20
CA LEU A 186 -3.50 -11.37 -16.17
C LEU A 186 -3.26 -11.83 -17.60
N PRO A 187 -2.27 -12.72 -17.90
CA PRO A 187 -2.07 -13.24 -19.25
C PRO A 187 -3.35 -13.84 -19.85
N LEU A 188 -4.16 -14.54 -19.05
CA LEU A 188 -5.45 -15.08 -19.49
C LEU A 188 -6.51 -14.00 -19.71
N ALA A 189 -6.51 -12.97 -18.87
CA ALA A 189 -7.55 -11.95 -18.88
C ALA A 189 -7.37 -10.87 -19.95
N VAL A 190 -6.16 -10.73 -20.50
CA VAL A 190 -5.83 -9.72 -21.51
C VAL A 190 -5.53 -10.29 -22.89
N LYS A 191 -5.51 -11.62 -23.05
CA LYS A 191 -5.19 -12.27 -24.33
C LYS A 191 -6.09 -11.82 -25.49
N ASP A 192 -7.36 -11.52 -25.16
CA ASP A 192 -8.38 -11.11 -26.13
C ASP A 192 -8.50 -9.58 -26.25
N ILE A 193 -7.70 -8.80 -25.51
CA ILE A 193 -7.75 -7.34 -25.55
C ILE A 193 -6.88 -6.83 -26.71
N PRO A 194 -7.47 -6.10 -27.68
CA PRO A 194 -6.70 -5.53 -28.78
C PRO A 194 -5.59 -4.59 -28.27
N ALA A 195 -4.41 -4.61 -28.91
CA ALA A 195 -3.29 -3.75 -28.54
C ALA A 195 -3.64 -2.24 -28.54
N ALA A 196 -4.54 -1.83 -29.45
CA ALA A 196 -5.07 -0.46 -29.49
C ALA A 196 -5.83 -0.08 -28.21
N SER A 197 -6.62 -1.00 -27.65
CA SER A 197 -7.30 -0.81 -26.35
C SER A 197 -6.30 -0.74 -25.22
N GLY A 198 -5.24 -1.56 -25.25
CA GLY A 198 -4.13 -1.49 -24.30
C GLY A 198 -3.46 -0.11 -24.28
N LEU A 199 -3.17 0.48 -25.44
CA LEU A 199 -2.59 1.82 -25.53
C LEU A 199 -3.53 2.91 -24.97
N LYS A 200 -4.83 2.81 -25.27
CA LYS A 200 -5.87 3.70 -24.72
C LYS A 200 -5.91 3.63 -23.18
N ILE A 201 -5.86 2.42 -22.62
CA ILE A 201 -5.81 2.19 -21.17
C ILE A 201 -4.54 2.82 -20.57
N CYS A 202 -3.38 2.62 -21.19
CA CYS A 202 -2.13 3.24 -20.74
C CYS A 202 -2.19 4.77 -20.74
N LEU A 203 -2.81 5.37 -21.77
CA LEU A 203 -2.99 6.82 -21.84
C LEU A 203 -3.89 7.34 -20.72
N ILE A 204 -5.03 6.68 -20.48
CA ILE A 204 -5.93 7.02 -19.36
C ILE A 204 -5.22 6.86 -18.02
N LEU A 205 -4.43 5.81 -17.87
CA LEU A 205 -3.68 5.52 -16.66
C LEU A 205 -2.70 6.63 -16.32
N VAL A 206 -1.80 6.99 -17.25
CA VAL A 206 -0.75 7.99 -17.01
C VAL A 206 -1.33 9.40 -16.93
N GLY A 207 -2.16 9.78 -17.91
CA GLY A 207 -2.77 11.10 -17.96
C GLY A 207 -3.76 11.32 -16.82
N GLY A 208 -4.60 10.32 -16.56
CA GLY A 208 -5.53 10.34 -15.45
C GLY A 208 -4.82 10.33 -14.09
N TRP A 209 -3.71 9.61 -13.93
CA TRP A 209 -2.92 9.63 -12.69
C TRP A 209 -2.45 11.06 -12.39
N LEU A 210 -1.84 11.72 -13.37
CA LEU A 210 -1.36 13.09 -13.22
C LEU A 210 -2.51 14.07 -12.93
N ALA A 211 -3.65 13.90 -13.61
CA ALA A 211 -4.83 14.72 -13.37
C ALA A 211 -5.38 14.53 -11.94
N SER A 212 -5.52 13.28 -11.48
CA SER A 212 -5.97 12.97 -10.11
C SER A 212 -4.99 13.48 -9.05
N LEU A 213 -3.68 13.36 -9.28
CA LEU A 213 -2.64 13.90 -8.40
C LEU A 213 -2.78 15.42 -8.26
N THR A 214 -2.99 16.11 -9.39
CA THR A 214 -3.15 17.55 -9.45
C THR A 214 -4.40 18.01 -8.72
N VAL A 215 -5.55 17.37 -8.99
CA VAL A 215 -6.83 17.69 -8.33
C VAL A 215 -6.74 17.45 -6.82
N ALA A 216 -6.23 16.29 -6.39
CA ALA A 216 -6.10 15.97 -4.97
C ALA A 216 -5.15 16.95 -4.25
N GLY A 217 -4.00 17.25 -4.85
CA GLY A 217 -2.98 18.13 -4.27
C GLY A 217 -3.42 19.57 -4.14
N TYR A 218 -4.00 20.16 -5.19
CA TYR A 218 -4.49 21.53 -5.12
C TYR A 218 -5.74 21.66 -4.24
N THR A 219 -6.61 20.65 -4.20
CA THR A 219 -7.76 20.64 -3.28
C THR A 219 -7.27 20.65 -1.83
N ALA A 220 -6.35 19.73 -1.47
CA ALA A 220 -5.78 19.65 -0.13
C ALA A 220 -5.07 20.96 0.26
N LEU A 221 -4.27 21.53 -0.65
CA LEU A 221 -3.57 22.79 -0.41
C LEU A 221 -4.52 23.97 -0.24
N THR A 222 -5.59 24.03 -1.05
CA THR A 222 -6.59 25.11 -0.98
C THR A 222 -7.33 25.06 0.34
N VAL A 223 -7.84 23.89 0.73
CA VAL A 223 -8.54 23.72 2.00
C VAL A 223 -7.61 24.00 3.16
N ARG A 224 -6.36 23.53 3.11
CA ARG A 224 -5.35 23.84 4.13
C ARG A 224 -5.14 25.34 4.31
N LYS A 225 -5.10 26.13 3.24
CA LYS A 225 -4.99 27.60 3.33
C LYS A 225 -6.20 28.25 4.01
N ILE A 226 -7.38 27.64 3.88
CA ILE A 226 -8.63 28.10 4.51
C ILE A 226 -8.62 27.76 6.01
N VAL A 227 -8.34 26.51 6.37
CA VAL A 227 -8.47 26.05 7.77
C VAL A 227 -7.24 26.31 8.64
N LYS A 228 -6.06 26.55 8.04
CA LYS A 228 -4.80 26.89 8.71
C LYS A 228 -4.40 25.94 9.84
N THR A 229 -4.66 24.64 9.68
CA THR A 229 -4.29 23.64 10.69
C THR A 229 -2.76 23.56 10.87
N ARG A 230 -2.32 23.45 12.12
CA ARG A 230 -0.89 23.26 12.44
C ARG A 230 -0.49 21.81 12.20
N MET A 231 0.67 21.61 11.58
CA MET A 231 1.31 20.29 11.50
C MET A 231 1.58 19.75 12.91
N VAL A 232 1.40 18.45 13.05
CA VAL A 232 1.82 17.69 14.23
C VAL A 232 2.63 16.54 13.71
N ASP A 233 3.67 16.20 14.46
CA ASP A 233 4.39 14.96 14.24
C ASP A 233 3.42 13.81 14.41
N ALA A 234 3.28 12.99 13.38
CA ALA A 234 2.46 11.82 13.53
C ALA A 234 3.20 10.76 14.34
N GLU A 235 2.40 9.92 14.99
CA GLU A 235 2.91 8.73 15.64
C GLU A 235 3.57 7.83 14.59
N PRO A 236 4.80 7.33 14.86
CA PRO A 236 5.50 6.44 13.95
C PRO A 236 4.64 5.21 13.63
N MET A 237 4.45 4.91 12.33
CA MET A 237 3.84 3.64 11.96
C MET A 237 4.88 2.52 12.08
N GLU A 238 4.52 1.44 12.76
CA GLU A 238 5.35 0.25 12.84
C GLU A 238 5.55 -0.35 11.44
N LYS A 239 6.80 -0.65 11.10
CA LYS A 239 7.10 -1.38 9.86
C LYS A 239 6.85 -2.88 10.11
N PRO A 240 6.26 -3.60 9.15
CA PRO A 240 6.17 -5.05 9.24
C PRO A 240 7.54 -5.67 9.46
N SER A 241 7.62 -6.71 10.31
CA SER A 241 8.85 -7.45 10.56
C SER A 241 9.39 -8.07 9.26
N PRO A 242 10.72 -8.04 9.04
CA PRO A 242 11.32 -8.70 7.87
C PRO A 242 11.12 -10.22 7.94
N PHE A 243 11.17 -10.87 6.78
CA PHE A 243 11.12 -12.32 6.68
C PHE A 243 12.42 -12.97 7.13
N SER A 244 12.29 -14.07 7.87
CA SER A 244 13.42 -14.89 8.32
C SER A 244 13.87 -15.86 7.21
N LYS A 245 15.14 -16.30 7.27
CA LYS A 245 15.65 -17.35 6.37
C LYS A 245 14.88 -18.67 6.55
N LEU A 246 14.44 -18.97 7.77
CA LEU A 246 13.65 -20.17 8.06
C LEU A 246 12.31 -20.15 7.32
N GLU A 247 11.60 -19.02 7.33
CA GLU A 247 10.35 -18.85 6.57
C GLU A 247 10.59 -19.07 5.07
N LEU A 248 11.66 -18.49 4.52
CA LEU A 248 12.04 -18.68 3.11
C LEU A 248 12.24 -20.17 2.79
N TRP A 249 13.10 -20.86 3.54
CA TRP A 249 13.38 -22.29 3.31
C TRP A 249 12.16 -23.19 3.50
N THR A 250 11.28 -22.85 4.44
CA THR A 250 10.01 -23.57 4.64
C THR A 250 9.15 -23.48 3.40
N TRP A 251 8.97 -22.28 2.83
CA TRP A 251 8.20 -22.10 1.61
C TRP A 251 8.85 -22.72 0.37
N VAL A 252 10.19 -22.75 0.29
CA VAL A 252 10.92 -23.51 -0.75
C VAL A 252 10.63 -25.00 -0.62
N GLY A 253 10.67 -25.56 0.59
CA GLY A 253 10.34 -26.96 0.83
C GLY A 253 8.91 -27.31 0.43
N VAL A 254 7.94 -26.48 0.81
CA VAL A 254 6.52 -26.64 0.41
C VAL A 254 6.40 -26.60 -1.11
N PHE A 255 7.04 -25.63 -1.77
CA PHE A 255 7.04 -25.50 -3.23
C PHE A 255 7.55 -26.78 -3.92
N LEU A 256 8.77 -27.22 -3.59
CA LEU A 256 9.40 -28.36 -4.25
C LEU A 256 8.61 -29.66 -4.04
N LEU A 257 8.19 -29.93 -2.80
CA LEU A 257 7.47 -31.16 -2.45
C LEU A 257 6.11 -31.23 -3.15
N SER A 258 5.34 -30.14 -3.11
CA SER A 258 4.01 -30.11 -3.72
C SER A 258 4.04 -29.99 -5.26
N PHE A 259 5.08 -29.37 -5.82
CA PHE A 259 5.30 -29.33 -7.27
C PHE A 259 5.56 -30.74 -7.82
N ALA A 260 6.47 -31.49 -7.17
CA ALA A 260 6.74 -32.87 -7.52
C ALA A 260 5.50 -33.75 -7.37
N LEU A 261 4.80 -33.66 -6.22
CA LEU A 261 3.56 -34.41 -5.99
C LEU A 261 2.52 -34.15 -7.11
N ALA A 262 2.33 -32.89 -7.51
CA ALA A 262 1.39 -32.52 -8.55
C ALA A 262 1.78 -33.04 -9.94
N LEU A 263 3.08 -33.25 -10.22
CA LEU A 263 3.54 -33.85 -11.48
C LEU A 263 3.29 -35.37 -11.51
N TYR A 264 3.61 -36.07 -10.42
CA TYR A 264 3.47 -37.54 -10.37
C TYR A 264 2.05 -38.01 -10.11
N VAL A 265 1.27 -37.25 -9.33
CA VAL A 265 -0.09 -37.59 -8.94
C VAL A 265 -1.01 -36.37 -9.11
N PRO A 266 -1.43 -36.02 -10.34
CA PRO A 266 -2.11 -34.76 -10.65
C PRO A 266 -3.43 -34.48 -9.91
N ALA A 267 -4.07 -35.51 -9.35
CA ALA A 267 -5.31 -35.41 -8.57
C ALA A 267 -5.16 -35.96 -7.14
N ALA A 268 -3.95 -35.94 -6.56
CA ALA A 268 -3.69 -36.45 -5.21
C ALA A 268 -4.63 -35.85 -4.14
N LEU A 269 -5.05 -34.59 -4.32
CA LEU A 269 -5.96 -33.89 -3.41
C LEU A 269 -7.40 -33.81 -3.97
N GLY A 270 -7.78 -34.77 -4.80
CA GLY A 270 -9.11 -34.96 -5.38
C GLY A 270 -9.35 -34.24 -6.70
N THR A 271 -8.74 -33.07 -6.91
CA THR A 271 -8.83 -32.30 -8.16
C THR A 271 -7.46 -31.75 -8.56
N SER A 272 -7.31 -31.40 -9.84
CA SER A 272 -6.10 -30.74 -10.36
C SER A 272 -5.83 -29.42 -9.64
N ALA A 273 -6.84 -28.57 -9.48
CA ALA A 273 -6.71 -27.28 -8.79
C ALA A 273 -6.25 -27.44 -7.34
N ARG A 274 -6.84 -28.37 -6.57
CA ARG A 274 -6.44 -28.61 -5.17
C ARG A 274 -5.03 -29.17 -5.06
N THR A 275 -4.63 -30.02 -6.01
CA THR A 275 -3.29 -30.61 -6.03
C THR A 275 -2.22 -29.57 -6.42
N ARG A 276 -2.55 -28.65 -7.33
CA ARG A 276 -1.66 -27.56 -7.77
C ARG A 276 -1.61 -26.38 -6.78
N LEU A 277 -2.64 -26.21 -5.95
CA LEU A 277 -2.76 -25.12 -4.99
C LEU A 277 -1.52 -24.91 -4.12
N PRO A 278 -0.92 -25.92 -3.45
CA PRO A 278 0.14 -25.67 -2.48
C PRO A 278 1.41 -25.12 -3.12
N PHE A 279 1.82 -25.62 -4.29
CA PHE A 279 3.03 -25.12 -4.95
C PHE A 279 2.79 -23.74 -5.57
N LEU A 280 1.60 -23.50 -6.14
CA LEU A 280 1.25 -22.21 -6.71
C LEU A 280 1.16 -21.12 -5.64
N LEU A 281 0.60 -21.46 -4.47
CA LEU A 281 0.59 -20.59 -3.30
C LEU A 281 2.01 -20.32 -2.82
N ALA A 282 2.84 -21.37 -2.69
CA ALA A 282 4.23 -21.25 -2.27
C ALA A 282 5.05 -20.40 -3.24
N ALA A 283 4.88 -20.57 -4.56
CA ALA A 283 5.53 -19.75 -5.57
C ALA A 283 5.16 -18.26 -5.43
N THR A 284 3.88 -17.97 -5.21
CA THR A 284 3.41 -16.59 -4.99
C THR A 284 4.05 -15.99 -3.74
N VAL A 285 4.08 -16.74 -2.63
CA VAL A 285 4.69 -16.33 -1.36
C VAL A 285 6.20 -16.12 -1.49
N LEU A 286 6.91 -17.03 -2.16
CA LEU A 286 8.35 -16.92 -2.39
C LEU A 286 8.69 -15.67 -3.19
N GLY A 287 7.92 -15.37 -4.25
CA GLY A 287 8.07 -14.13 -5.00
C GLY A 287 7.91 -12.88 -4.12
N TYR A 288 6.99 -12.90 -3.15
CA TYR A 288 6.83 -11.81 -2.17
C TYR A 288 8.02 -11.67 -1.22
N ILE A 289 8.48 -12.79 -0.65
CA ILE A 289 9.59 -12.81 0.31
C ILE A 289 10.86 -12.31 -0.37
N VAL A 290 11.18 -12.85 -1.55
CA VAL A 290 12.36 -12.45 -2.34
C VAL A 290 12.24 -11.00 -2.79
N GLY A 291 11.10 -10.60 -3.36
CA GLY A 291 10.87 -9.23 -3.82
C GLY A 291 10.96 -8.20 -2.70
N SER A 292 10.46 -8.53 -1.52
CA SER A 292 10.54 -7.68 -0.32
C SER A 292 11.98 -7.51 0.18
N GLY A 293 12.85 -8.49 -0.08
CA GLY A 293 14.28 -8.47 0.28
C GLY A 293 15.18 -7.72 -0.72
N LEU A 294 14.68 -7.31 -1.89
CA LEU A 294 15.51 -6.65 -2.92
C LEU A 294 16.07 -5.29 -2.46
N PRO A 295 17.20 -4.82 -3.01
CA PRO A 295 17.71 -3.47 -2.75
C PRO A 295 16.73 -2.39 -3.24
N SER A 296 16.72 -1.22 -2.60
CA SER A 296 15.81 -0.11 -2.92
C SER A 296 15.88 0.35 -4.38
N GLY A 297 17.08 0.33 -4.99
CA GLY A 297 17.28 0.67 -6.40
C GLY A 297 16.70 -0.35 -7.39
N VAL A 298 16.48 -1.60 -6.95
CA VAL A 298 15.87 -2.66 -7.78
C VAL A 298 14.35 -2.69 -7.59
N LYS A 299 13.87 -2.35 -6.38
CA LYS A 299 12.43 -2.30 -6.06
C LYS A 299 11.62 -1.28 -6.88
N THR A 300 12.28 -0.29 -7.48
CA THR A 300 11.64 0.66 -8.40
C THR A 300 11.10 -0.02 -9.66
N VAL A 301 11.75 -1.10 -10.09
CA VAL A 301 11.38 -1.91 -11.27
C VAL A 301 10.73 -3.23 -10.84
N PHE A 302 11.39 -3.97 -9.94
CA PHE A 302 10.91 -5.24 -9.39
C PHE A 302 10.22 -5.01 -8.05
N HIS A 303 9.04 -4.38 -8.11
CA HIS A 303 8.21 -4.24 -6.92
C HIS A 303 7.84 -5.64 -6.37
N PRO A 304 7.76 -5.85 -5.04
CA PRO A 304 7.42 -7.16 -4.47
C PRO A 304 6.20 -7.83 -5.10
N ILE A 305 5.15 -7.05 -5.41
CA ILE A 305 3.93 -7.51 -6.11
C ILE A 305 4.24 -8.10 -7.49
N ILE A 306 5.11 -7.46 -8.27
CA ILE A 306 5.53 -7.95 -9.60
C ILE A 306 6.31 -9.26 -9.41
N CYS A 307 7.22 -9.31 -8.43
CA CYS A 307 7.97 -10.54 -8.13
C CYS A 307 7.04 -11.70 -7.75
N CYS A 308 5.94 -11.43 -7.03
CA CYS A 308 4.93 -12.45 -6.71
C CYS A 308 4.28 -13.01 -7.98
N ALA A 309 3.82 -12.11 -8.86
CA ALA A 309 3.14 -12.48 -10.10
C ALA A 309 4.08 -13.29 -11.01
N LEU A 310 5.27 -12.76 -11.29
CA LEU A 310 6.27 -13.43 -12.11
C LEU A 310 6.70 -14.78 -11.54
N SER A 311 6.86 -14.90 -10.22
CA SER A 311 7.24 -16.16 -9.59
C SER A 311 6.13 -17.22 -9.74
N ALA A 312 4.87 -16.83 -9.61
CA ALA A 312 3.74 -17.73 -9.82
C ALA A 312 3.58 -18.13 -11.31
N ASP A 313 3.74 -17.17 -12.22
CA ASP A 313 3.67 -17.40 -13.68
C ASP A 313 4.79 -18.32 -14.16
N LEU A 314 6.02 -18.13 -13.66
CA LEU A 314 7.16 -19.01 -13.96
C LEU A 314 6.94 -20.42 -13.41
N ALA A 315 6.36 -20.56 -12.21
CA ALA A 315 6.01 -21.86 -11.66
C ALA A 315 4.89 -22.54 -12.49
N ALA A 316 3.88 -21.78 -12.90
CA ALA A 316 2.79 -22.28 -13.74
C ALA A 316 3.29 -22.69 -15.13
N LEU A 317 4.19 -21.91 -15.73
CA LEU A 317 4.84 -22.19 -17.00
C LEU A 317 5.72 -23.45 -16.91
N ALA A 318 6.55 -23.56 -15.87
CA ALA A 318 7.37 -24.74 -15.64
C ALA A 318 6.51 -25.99 -15.45
N PHE A 319 5.47 -25.92 -14.62
CA PHE A 319 4.54 -27.03 -14.41
C PHE A 319 3.82 -27.40 -15.71
N GLY A 320 3.30 -26.42 -16.44
CA GLY A 320 2.59 -26.62 -17.71
C GLY A 320 3.48 -27.25 -18.78
N TYR A 321 4.79 -26.93 -18.77
CA TYR A 321 5.79 -27.57 -19.62
C TYR A 321 6.04 -29.02 -19.22
N PHE A 322 6.33 -29.29 -17.94
CA PHE A 322 6.64 -30.65 -17.48
C PHE A 322 5.44 -31.61 -17.49
N SER A 323 4.23 -31.11 -17.25
CA SER A 323 3.00 -31.91 -17.29
C SER A 323 2.38 -32.02 -18.69
N GLY A 324 2.86 -31.23 -19.66
CA GLY A 324 2.26 -31.15 -21.00
C GLY A 324 0.91 -30.44 -21.06
N SER A 325 0.41 -29.86 -19.96
CA SER A 325 -0.90 -29.19 -19.94
C SER A 325 -0.89 -27.78 -20.55
N GLY A 326 0.29 -27.17 -20.71
CA GLY A 326 0.40 -25.76 -21.07
C GLY A 326 0.09 -24.80 -19.91
N LEU A 327 0.24 -23.50 -20.15
CA LEU A 327 0.12 -22.44 -19.13
C LEU A 327 -1.35 -22.17 -18.75
N ASP A 328 -2.24 -22.07 -19.75
CA ASP A 328 -3.61 -21.63 -19.54
C ASP A 328 -4.40 -22.47 -18.53
N PRO A 329 -4.38 -23.81 -18.59
CA PRO A 329 -5.08 -24.63 -17.61
C PRO A 329 -4.52 -24.49 -16.19
N VAL A 330 -3.22 -24.23 -16.05
CA VAL A 330 -2.57 -24.07 -14.75
C VAL A 330 -2.93 -22.73 -14.12
N LEU A 331 -2.98 -21.66 -14.92
CA LEU A 331 -3.47 -20.36 -14.48
C LEU A 331 -4.99 -20.37 -14.21
N GLY A 332 -5.75 -21.17 -14.94
CA GLY A 332 -7.18 -21.43 -14.64
C GLY A 332 -7.36 -22.12 -13.29
N ASP A 333 -6.52 -23.11 -12.99
CA ASP A 333 -6.51 -23.80 -11.69
C ASP A 333 -5.97 -22.92 -10.55
N TYR A 334 -5.15 -21.91 -10.86
CA TYR A 334 -4.66 -20.94 -9.89
C TYR A 334 -5.81 -20.08 -9.34
N LEU A 335 -6.71 -19.59 -10.19
CA LEU A 335 -7.88 -18.79 -9.80
C LEU A 335 -9.15 -19.33 -10.45
N THR A 336 -9.76 -20.31 -9.79
CA THR A 336 -10.92 -21.04 -10.29
C THR A 336 -12.22 -20.25 -10.17
N LYS A 337 -12.29 -19.30 -9.23
CA LYS A 337 -13.51 -18.57 -8.82
C LYS A 337 -14.60 -19.50 -8.26
N ALA A 338 -14.27 -20.75 -7.95
CA ALA A 338 -15.20 -21.76 -7.47
C ALA A 338 -14.91 -22.16 -6.01
N SER A 339 -15.87 -21.90 -5.12
CA SER A 339 -15.71 -22.23 -3.69
C SER A 339 -15.60 -23.73 -3.39
N SER A 340 -16.15 -24.59 -4.26
CA SER A 340 -16.08 -26.04 -4.15
C SER A 340 -14.71 -26.61 -4.55
N ASN A 341 -13.94 -25.88 -5.36
CA ASN A 341 -12.66 -26.34 -5.89
C ASN A 341 -11.63 -25.20 -5.90
N PRO A 342 -11.24 -24.67 -4.73
CA PRO A 342 -10.43 -23.46 -4.68
C PRO A 342 -9.01 -23.71 -5.20
N GLY A 343 -8.48 -22.73 -5.93
CA GLY A 343 -7.08 -22.59 -6.27
C GLY A 343 -6.32 -21.71 -5.28
N ALA A 344 -5.01 -21.56 -5.49
CA ALA A 344 -4.14 -20.72 -4.66
C ALA A 344 -4.61 -19.26 -4.60
N GLY A 345 -5.03 -18.72 -5.75
CA GLY A 345 -5.55 -17.38 -5.88
C GLY A 345 -6.88 -17.18 -5.15
N ASP A 346 -7.76 -18.19 -5.15
CA ASP A 346 -9.05 -18.13 -4.43
C ASP A 346 -8.83 -18.04 -2.92
N ILE A 347 -7.84 -18.77 -2.38
CA ILE A 347 -7.48 -18.71 -0.95
C ILE A 347 -6.95 -17.32 -0.59
N LEU A 348 -6.03 -16.78 -1.38
CA LEU A 348 -5.43 -15.45 -1.15
C LEU A 348 -6.49 -14.34 -1.22
N MET A 349 -7.33 -14.36 -2.25
CA MET A 349 -8.43 -13.40 -2.42
C MET A 349 -9.52 -13.57 -1.35
N GLY A 350 -9.62 -14.73 -0.72
CA GLY A 350 -10.50 -14.99 0.42
C GLY A 350 -10.22 -14.10 1.64
N PHE A 351 -9.04 -13.47 1.73
CA PHE A 351 -8.70 -12.52 2.80
C PHE A 351 -9.13 -11.08 2.51
N LEU A 352 -9.63 -10.76 1.31
CA LEU A 352 -9.89 -9.38 0.90
C LEU A 352 -10.93 -8.68 1.77
N GLY A 353 -11.97 -9.39 2.20
CA GLY A 353 -12.95 -8.85 3.13
C GLY A 353 -12.36 -8.59 4.52
N SER A 354 -11.54 -9.53 5.03
CA SER A 354 -10.78 -9.35 6.28
C SER A 354 -9.84 -8.15 6.25
N VAL A 355 -9.20 -7.89 5.11
CA VAL A 355 -8.39 -6.67 4.89
C VAL A 355 -9.23 -5.42 5.09
N ILE A 356 -10.40 -5.35 4.44
CA ILE A 356 -11.29 -4.19 4.52
C ILE A 356 -11.78 -3.98 5.95
N ILE A 357 -12.21 -5.05 6.63
CA ILE A 357 -12.60 -5.00 8.04
C ILE A 357 -11.44 -4.50 8.91
N SER A 358 -10.22 -4.97 8.66
CA SER A 358 -9.04 -4.60 9.45
C SER A 358 -8.71 -3.10 9.38
N PHE A 359 -9.15 -2.39 8.33
CA PHE A 359 -8.97 -0.94 8.22
C PHE A 359 -9.69 -0.16 9.31
N ALA A 360 -10.72 -0.73 9.94
CA ALA A 360 -11.37 -0.15 11.12
C ALA A 360 -10.36 0.10 12.25
N PHE A 361 -9.48 -0.87 12.52
CA PHE A 361 -8.46 -0.78 13.56
C PHE A 361 -7.39 0.27 13.20
N SER A 362 -6.93 0.30 11.95
CA SER A 362 -5.98 1.31 11.47
C SER A 362 -6.56 2.73 11.55
N MET A 363 -7.81 2.91 11.12
CA MET A 363 -8.51 4.19 11.22
C MET A 363 -8.70 4.62 12.68
N PHE A 364 -9.00 3.67 13.57
CA PHE A 364 -9.13 3.95 14.99
C PHE A 364 -7.79 4.35 15.63
N LYS A 365 -6.68 3.67 15.30
CA LYS A 365 -5.32 4.08 15.71
C LYS A 365 -5.04 5.53 15.28
N GLN A 366 -5.43 5.91 14.07
CA GLN A 366 -5.18 7.25 13.51
C GLN A 366 -6.30 8.29 13.74
N ARG A 367 -7.33 7.99 14.54
CA ARG A 367 -8.55 8.81 14.67
C ARG A 367 -8.31 10.26 15.09
N LYS A 368 -7.30 10.52 15.93
CA LYS A 368 -6.93 11.88 16.36
C LYS A 368 -6.39 12.71 15.20
N LEU A 369 -5.55 12.11 14.36
CA LEU A 369 -4.99 12.74 13.16
C LEU A 369 -6.10 13.01 12.13
N VAL A 370 -6.98 12.02 11.90
CA VAL A 370 -8.17 12.16 11.05
C VAL A 370 -9.04 13.32 11.52
N LYS A 371 -9.38 13.37 12.82
CA LYS A 371 -10.23 14.43 13.40
C LYS A 371 -9.62 15.81 13.23
N ARG A 372 -8.30 15.94 13.39
CA ARG A 372 -7.60 17.22 13.31
C ARG A 372 -7.50 17.78 11.89
N HIS A 373 -7.29 16.91 10.91
CA HIS A 373 -7.13 17.28 9.49
C HIS A 373 -8.33 16.84 8.65
N ALA A 374 -9.51 16.74 9.28
CA ALA A 374 -10.71 16.21 8.65
C ALA A 374 -11.08 17.02 7.40
N ALA A 375 -11.02 18.34 7.47
CA ALA A 375 -11.36 19.22 6.36
C ALA A 375 -10.47 18.94 5.15
N GLU A 376 -9.15 18.88 5.30
CA GLU A 376 -8.20 18.64 4.22
C GLU A 376 -8.34 17.24 3.64
N ILE A 377 -8.47 16.24 4.52
CA ILE A 377 -8.52 14.83 4.13
C ILE A 377 -9.84 14.52 3.41
N PHE A 378 -10.99 14.80 4.03
CA PHE A 378 -12.29 14.42 3.46
C PHE A 378 -12.60 15.20 2.18
N SER A 379 -12.32 16.51 2.13
CA SER A 379 -12.57 17.30 0.92
C SER A 379 -11.73 16.80 -0.26
N SER A 380 -10.43 16.62 -0.07
CA SER A 380 -9.52 16.17 -1.13
C SER A 380 -9.81 14.75 -1.57
N VAL A 381 -10.06 13.82 -0.64
CA VAL A 381 -10.41 12.43 -0.96
C VAL A 381 -11.71 12.36 -1.74
N ILE A 382 -12.78 13.03 -1.29
CA ILE A 382 -14.08 12.99 -1.97
C ILE A 382 -13.98 13.60 -3.37
N ILE A 383 -13.41 14.80 -3.49
CA ILE A 383 -13.30 15.52 -4.77
C ILE A 383 -12.42 14.74 -5.75
N SER A 384 -11.26 14.25 -5.31
CA SER A 384 -10.35 13.50 -6.20
C SER A 384 -10.89 12.14 -6.60
N THR A 385 -11.66 11.47 -5.73
CA THR A 385 -12.31 10.19 -6.04
C THR A 385 -13.41 10.37 -7.09
N ILE A 386 -14.31 11.33 -6.90
CA ILE A 386 -15.34 11.67 -7.89
C ILE A 386 -14.67 12.06 -9.21
N PHE A 387 -13.69 12.96 -9.16
CA PHE A 387 -12.95 13.35 -10.35
C PHE A 387 -12.32 12.14 -11.05
N SER A 388 -11.64 11.25 -10.33
CA SER A 388 -10.97 10.08 -10.92
C SER A 388 -11.96 9.14 -11.62
N LEU A 389 -13.09 8.82 -10.97
CA LEU A 389 -14.13 7.96 -11.53
C LEU A 389 -14.73 8.56 -12.81
N TYR A 390 -15.21 9.81 -12.72
CA TYR A 390 -15.91 10.46 -13.83
C TYR A 390 -14.97 10.85 -14.97
N SER A 391 -13.76 11.33 -14.68
CA SER A 391 -12.77 11.63 -15.73
C SER A 391 -12.37 10.36 -16.48
N THR A 392 -12.20 9.24 -15.79
CA THR A 392 -11.90 7.95 -16.42
C THR A 392 -13.05 7.49 -17.32
N ALA A 393 -14.31 7.61 -16.85
CA ALA A 393 -15.49 7.30 -17.66
C ALA A 393 -15.58 8.17 -18.92
N ILE A 394 -15.44 9.49 -18.77
CA ILE A 394 -15.54 10.47 -19.86
C ILE A 394 -14.42 10.22 -20.88
N VAL A 395 -13.17 10.14 -20.43
CA VAL A 395 -12.03 9.95 -21.34
C VAL A 395 -12.12 8.60 -22.05
N GLY A 396 -12.52 7.53 -21.35
CA GLY A 396 -12.77 6.21 -21.95
C GLY A 396 -13.74 6.28 -23.12
N ARG A 397 -14.88 6.94 -22.94
CA ARG A 397 -15.86 7.18 -24.02
C ARG A 397 -15.26 8.03 -25.15
N LEU A 398 -14.59 9.14 -24.82
CA LEU A 398 -14.05 10.08 -25.81
C LEU A 398 -13.00 9.45 -26.73
N ILE A 399 -12.18 8.54 -26.20
CA ILE A 399 -11.16 7.83 -27.00
C ILE A 399 -11.70 6.52 -27.61
N GLY A 400 -12.99 6.23 -27.44
CA GLY A 400 -13.65 5.02 -27.94
C GLY A 400 -13.05 3.74 -27.37
N LEU A 401 -12.77 3.71 -26.06
CA LEU A 401 -12.45 2.47 -25.34
C LEU A 401 -13.75 1.69 -25.11
N GLU A 402 -13.70 0.37 -25.26
CA GLU A 402 -14.87 -0.49 -25.05
C GLU A 402 -15.52 -0.23 -23.68
N PRO A 403 -16.87 -0.20 -23.57
CA PRO A 403 -17.56 0.07 -22.31
C PRO A 403 -17.13 -0.83 -21.16
N THR A 404 -17.02 -2.13 -21.39
CA THR A 404 -16.60 -3.12 -20.38
C THR A 404 -15.18 -2.85 -19.86
N LEU A 405 -14.25 -2.52 -20.77
CA LEU A 405 -12.88 -2.15 -20.43
C LEU A 405 -12.83 -0.82 -19.67
N THR A 406 -13.63 0.17 -20.09
CA THR A 406 -13.73 1.47 -19.41
C THR A 406 -14.23 1.31 -17.99
N VAL A 407 -15.30 0.54 -17.78
CA VAL A 407 -15.83 0.20 -16.44
C VAL A 407 -14.76 -0.48 -15.59
N SER A 408 -14.01 -1.42 -16.18
CA SER A 408 -12.96 -2.18 -15.48
C SER A 408 -11.83 -1.29 -14.95
N ILE A 409 -11.59 -0.13 -15.57
CA ILE A 409 -10.50 0.78 -15.17
C ILE A 409 -10.98 1.99 -14.35
N LEU A 410 -12.29 2.15 -14.11
CA LEU A 410 -12.84 3.25 -13.31
C LEU A 410 -12.13 3.44 -11.96
N PRO A 411 -11.92 2.39 -11.12
CA PRO A 411 -11.30 2.56 -9.81
C PRO A 411 -9.77 2.52 -9.84
N ARG A 412 -9.12 2.96 -10.94
CA ARG A 412 -7.64 2.89 -11.11
C ARG A 412 -6.80 3.54 -10.00
N CYS A 413 -7.35 4.54 -9.30
CA CYS A 413 -6.66 5.23 -8.19
C CYS A 413 -6.94 4.62 -6.81
N ILE A 414 -7.77 3.58 -6.73
CA ILE A 414 -8.21 2.96 -5.49
C ILE A 414 -7.35 1.72 -5.21
N THR A 415 -7.14 1.38 -3.93
CA THR A 415 -6.41 0.16 -3.56
C THR A 415 -7.09 -1.08 -4.14
N VAL A 416 -6.30 -2.04 -4.62
CA VAL A 416 -6.80 -3.21 -5.36
C VAL A 416 -7.95 -3.92 -4.63
N ALA A 417 -7.85 -4.09 -3.30
CA ALA A 417 -8.88 -4.71 -2.49
C ALA A 417 -10.26 -4.04 -2.61
N LEU A 418 -10.28 -2.71 -2.56
CA LEU A 418 -11.49 -1.92 -2.65
C LEU A 418 -11.90 -1.71 -4.12
N ALA A 419 -10.95 -1.60 -5.04
CA ALA A 419 -11.21 -1.52 -6.47
C ALA A 419 -11.93 -2.77 -7.00
N LEU A 420 -11.49 -3.96 -6.57
CA LEU A 420 -12.14 -5.23 -6.91
C LEU A 420 -13.56 -5.33 -6.35
N SER A 421 -13.77 -4.80 -5.14
CA SER A 421 -15.11 -4.68 -4.55
C SER A 421 -16.00 -3.73 -5.36
N ILE A 422 -15.45 -2.61 -5.85
CA ILE A 422 -16.16 -1.64 -6.69
C ILE A 422 -16.56 -2.26 -8.03
N VAL A 423 -15.63 -2.88 -8.77
CA VAL A 423 -15.95 -3.43 -10.09
C VAL A 423 -16.91 -4.62 -10.03
N SER A 424 -16.98 -5.33 -8.90
CA SER A 424 -18.01 -6.37 -8.69
C SER A 424 -19.45 -5.82 -8.67
N LEU A 425 -19.62 -4.50 -8.55
CA LEU A 425 -20.93 -3.83 -8.63
C LEU A 425 -21.34 -3.49 -10.07
N PHE A 426 -20.45 -3.68 -11.04
CA PHE A 426 -20.69 -3.39 -12.45
C PHE A 426 -20.64 -4.69 -13.26
N ASP A 427 -21.73 -4.99 -13.95
CA ASP A 427 -21.83 -6.19 -14.77
C ASP A 427 -20.85 -6.11 -15.96
N GLY A 428 -20.19 -7.24 -16.27
CA GLY A 428 -19.24 -7.35 -17.38
C GLY A 428 -17.84 -6.78 -17.11
N ALA A 429 -17.56 -6.24 -15.91
CA ALA A 429 -16.23 -5.73 -15.58
C ALA A 429 -15.19 -6.86 -15.40
N ASN A 430 -13.97 -6.62 -15.87
CA ASN A 430 -12.85 -7.55 -15.78
C ASN A 430 -11.97 -7.24 -14.56
N ALA A 431 -12.14 -8.02 -13.50
CA ALA A 431 -11.41 -7.89 -12.24
C ALA A 431 -9.87 -7.97 -12.40
N SER A 432 -9.38 -8.83 -13.29
CA SER A 432 -7.93 -8.98 -13.53
C SER A 432 -7.34 -7.74 -14.17
N LEU A 433 -8.04 -7.16 -15.14
CA LEU A 433 -7.67 -5.88 -15.74
C LEU A 433 -7.71 -4.74 -14.71
N THR A 434 -8.74 -4.70 -13.86
CA THR A 434 -8.83 -3.72 -12.77
C THR A 434 -7.60 -3.78 -11.87
N ALA A 435 -7.22 -4.97 -11.39
CA ALA A 435 -6.06 -5.12 -10.53
C ALA A 435 -4.76 -4.71 -11.22
N ALA A 436 -4.58 -5.06 -12.50
CA ALA A 436 -3.42 -4.65 -13.28
C ALA A 436 -3.33 -3.15 -13.45
N VAL A 437 -4.43 -2.49 -13.83
CA VAL A 437 -4.46 -1.03 -14.02
C VAL A 437 -4.23 -0.29 -12.72
N VAL A 438 -4.80 -0.75 -11.61
CA VAL A 438 -4.50 -0.18 -10.28
C VAL A 438 -3.01 -0.31 -9.99
N VAL A 439 -2.43 -1.50 -10.08
CA VAL A 439 -1.01 -1.74 -9.78
C VAL A 439 -0.11 -0.89 -10.68
N LEU A 440 -0.40 -0.83 -11.97
CA LEU A 440 0.34 0.01 -12.93
C LEU A 440 0.20 1.51 -12.60
N THR A 441 -0.98 1.98 -12.22
CA THR A 441 -1.19 3.37 -11.76
C THR A 441 -0.31 3.68 -10.57
N GLY A 442 -0.26 2.76 -9.60
CA GLY A 442 0.60 2.88 -8.44
C GLY A 442 2.09 2.85 -8.74
N LEU A 443 2.52 2.05 -9.72
CA LEU A 443 3.92 2.00 -10.17
C LEU A 443 4.34 3.29 -10.88
N VAL A 444 3.46 3.86 -11.72
CA VAL A 444 3.66 5.19 -12.29
C VAL A 444 3.80 6.21 -11.18
N GLY A 445 2.90 6.20 -10.19
CA GLY A 445 3.04 7.06 -9.01
C GLY A 445 4.33 6.84 -8.24
N ALA A 446 4.71 5.59 -7.96
CA ALA A 446 5.91 5.27 -7.21
C ALA A 446 7.19 5.82 -7.86
N ASN A 447 7.25 5.85 -9.18
CA ASN A 447 8.41 6.34 -9.92
C ASN A 447 8.39 7.86 -10.14
N PHE A 448 7.21 8.46 -10.35
CA PHE A 448 7.12 9.84 -10.83
C PHE A 448 6.50 10.84 -9.83
N VAL A 449 5.91 10.40 -8.72
CA VAL A 449 5.10 11.29 -7.86
C VAL A 449 5.89 12.45 -7.26
N GLN A 450 7.08 12.23 -6.72
CA GLN A 450 7.90 13.29 -6.13
C GLN A 450 8.25 14.37 -7.16
N ALA A 451 8.76 13.93 -8.32
CA ALA A 451 9.13 14.84 -9.40
C ALA A 451 7.92 15.66 -9.89
N MET A 452 6.73 15.05 -9.94
CA MET A 452 5.51 15.78 -10.32
C MET A 452 5.03 16.73 -9.23
N LEU A 453 5.05 16.33 -7.96
CA LEU A 453 4.70 17.22 -6.85
C LEU A 453 5.61 18.46 -6.79
N ASP A 454 6.91 18.29 -7.03
CA ASP A 454 7.87 19.40 -7.09
C ASP A 454 7.58 20.33 -8.28
N ARG A 455 7.29 19.77 -9.45
CA ARG A 455 6.90 20.55 -10.65
C ARG A 455 5.59 21.31 -10.44
N LEU A 456 4.64 20.71 -9.73
CA LEU A 456 3.37 21.32 -9.34
C LEU A 456 3.53 22.31 -8.16
N ARG A 457 4.74 22.47 -7.61
CA ARG A 457 5.04 23.36 -6.47
C ARG A 457 4.24 23.03 -5.21
N LEU A 458 3.93 21.75 -5.03
CA LEU A 458 3.26 21.22 -3.84
C LEU A 458 4.32 20.84 -2.81
N PHE A 459 4.75 21.78 -1.97
CA PHE A 459 5.78 21.55 -0.95
C PHE A 459 5.22 21.16 0.43
N ASP A 460 3.90 21.23 0.59
CA ASP A 460 3.23 20.96 1.85
C ASP A 460 3.09 19.45 2.09
N PRO A 461 3.64 18.88 3.19
CA PRO A 461 3.60 17.43 3.43
C PRO A 461 2.21 16.82 3.52
N ILE A 462 1.21 17.57 4.01
CA ILE A 462 -0.17 17.11 4.06
C ILE A 462 -0.73 17.01 2.65
N ALA A 463 -0.57 18.06 1.85
CA ALA A 463 -1.03 18.06 0.47
C ALA A 463 -0.32 16.98 -0.36
N ARG A 464 1.00 16.82 -0.22
CA ARG A 464 1.78 15.77 -0.89
C ARG A 464 1.28 14.39 -0.50
N GLY A 465 1.10 14.13 0.80
CA GLY A 465 0.67 12.82 1.26
C GLY A 465 -0.74 12.45 0.81
N ILE A 466 -1.70 13.38 0.94
CA ILE A 466 -3.08 13.16 0.48
C ILE A 466 -3.11 12.98 -1.04
N ALA A 467 -2.38 13.80 -1.81
CA ALA A 467 -2.37 13.73 -3.26
C ALA A 467 -1.79 12.42 -3.78
N THR A 468 -0.66 11.99 -3.21
CA THR A 468 -0.01 10.73 -3.60
C THR A 468 -0.90 9.54 -3.32
N ALA A 469 -1.47 9.47 -2.11
CA ALA A 469 -2.32 8.35 -1.74
C ALA A 469 -3.63 8.30 -2.54
N SER A 470 -4.23 9.46 -2.83
CA SER A 470 -5.49 9.51 -3.59
C SER A 470 -5.32 9.28 -5.09
N SER A 471 -4.10 9.42 -5.64
CA SER A 471 -3.82 9.21 -7.06
C SER A 471 -3.10 7.90 -7.38
N ALA A 472 -2.24 7.42 -6.47
CA ALA A 472 -1.35 6.27 -6.66
C ALA A 472 -1.34 5.29 -5.46
N HIS A 473 -2.34 5.41 -4.57
CA HIS A 473 -2.63 4.47 -3.49
C HIS A 473 -1.39 4.05 -2.67
N GLY A 474 -1.35 2.80 -2.22
CA GLY A 474 -0.27 2.28 -1.36
C GLY A 474 1.12 2.27 -2.01
N LEU A 475 1.22 2.11 -3.33
CA LEU A 475 2.51 2.04 -4.02
C LEU A 475 3.18 3.41 -4.10
N GLY A 476 2.43 4.43 -4.52
CA GLY A 476 2.89 5.81 -4.46
C GLY A 476 3.20 6.24 -3.02
N THR A 477 2.36 5.83 -2.06
CA THR A 477 2.57 6.10 -0.63
C THR A 477 3.91 5.57 -0.14
N ALA A 478 4.24 4.31 -0.44
CA ALA A 478 5.49 3.69 -0.03
C ALA A 478 6.70 4.42 -0.64
N ALA A 479 6.62 4.82 -1.91
CA ALA A 479 7.70 5.54 -2.58
C ALA A 479 7.89 6.97 -2.05
N LEU A 480 6.80 7.71 -1.81
CA LEU A 480 6.87 9.05 -1.24
C LEU A 480 7.44 9.01 0.17
N SER A 481 6.83 8.23 1.05
CA SER A 481 7.20 8.15 2.47
C SER A 481 8.61 7.63 2.73
N ALA A 482 9.19 6.86 1.80
CA ALA A 482 10.58 6.44 1.89
C ALA A 482 11.57 7.61 1.85
N LYS A 483 11.22 8.73 1.19
CA LYS A 483 12.06 9.93 1.11
C LYS A 483 11.52 11.11 1.91
N GLU A 484 10.20 11.15 2.12
CA GLU A 484 9.47 12.21 2.84
C GLU A 484 8.64 11.56 3.97
N PRO A 485 9.30 11.12 5.06
CA PRO A 485 8.63 10.42 6.16
C PRO A 485 7.51 11.24 6.82
N GLU A 486 7.58 12.57 6.78
CA GLU A 486 6.58 13.50 7.29
C GLU A 486 5.22 13.43 6.55
N ALA A 487 5.20 12.95 5.31
CA ALA A 487 3.99 12.81 4.51
C ALA A 487 3.27 11.46 4.75
N LEU A 488 4.00 10.45 5.27
CA LEU A 488 3.50 9.09 5.55
C LEU A 488 2.14 9.02 6.27
N PRO A 489 1.88 9.82 7.32
CA PRO A 489 0.65 9.71 8.11
C PRO A 489 -0.57 10.12 7.30
N PHE A 490 -0.42 11.18 6.51
CA PHE A 490 -1.45 11.68 5.61
C PHE A 490 -1.66 10.71 4.44
N CYS A 491 -0.59 10.11 3.92
CA CYS A 491 -0.71 9.05 2.93
C CYS A 491 -1.50 7.84 3.48
N ALA A 492 -1.17 7.40 4.69
CA ALA A 492 -1.75 6.21 5.31
C ALA A 492 -3.27 6.36 5.48
N ILE A 493 -3.71 7.51 5.98
CA ILE A 493 -5.13 7.82 6.11
C ILE A 493 -5.78 7.97 4.72
N ALA A 494 -5.20 8.79 3.85
CA ALA A 494 -5.81 9.13 2.58
C ALA A 494 -5.92 7.92 1.66
N TYR A 495 -4.99 6.95 1.69
CA TYR A 495 -5.13 5.74 0.87
C TYR A 495 -6.34 4.94 1.33
N ALA A 496 -6.54 4.82 2.65
CA ALA A 496 -7.60 4.00 3.23
C ALA A 496 -8.96 4.65 2.94
N LEU A 497 -9.07 5.95 3.22
CA LEU A 497 -10.28 6.72 2.98
C LEU A 497 -10.63 6.81 1.49
N THR A 498 -9.66 6.97 0.59
CA THR A 498 -9.92 6.98 -0.87
C THR A 498 -10.65 5.73 -1.32
N GLY A 499 -10.21 4.55 -0.87
CA GLY A 499 -10.92 3.33 -1.22
C GLY A 499 -12.28 3.19 -0.55
N ILE A 500 -12.41 3.65 0.69
CA ILE A 500 -13.70 3.62 1.42
C ILE A 500 -14.71 4.51 0.72
N PHE A 501 -14.38 5.77 0.46
CA PHE A 501 -15.26 6.71 -0.22
C PHE A 501 -15.56 6.30 -1.65
N GLY A 502 -14.56 5.83 -2.41
CA GLY A 502 -14.81 5.31 -3.76
C GLY A 502 -15.80 4.15 -3.76
N SER A 503 -15.69 3.26 -2.77
CA SER A 503 -16.62 2.15 -2.63
C SER A 503 -18.02 2.58 -2.19
N LEU A 504 -18.12 3.54 -1.27
CA LEU A 504 -19.41 4.12 -0.87
C LEU A 504 -20.09 4.82 -2.04
N ILE A 505 -19.36 5.68 -2.76
CA ILE A 505 -19.83 6.43 -3.92
C ILE A 505 -20.33 5.48 -5.01
N CYS A 506 -19.54 4.47 -5.38
CA CYS A 506 -19.96 3.46 -6.37
C CYS A 506 -21.03 2.50 -5.86
N SER A 507 -21.30 2.42 -4.56
CA SER A 507 -22.42 1.62 -4.04
C SER A 507 -23.77 2.32 -4.24
N LEU A 508 -23.78 3.64 -4.45
CA LEU A 508 -24.99 4.39 -4.73
C LEU A 508 -25.52 4.05 -6.13
N PRO A 509 -26.76 3.55 -6.27
CA PRO A 509 -27.31 3.18 -7.58
C PRO A 509 -27.30 4.34 -8.58
N ALA A 510 -27.62 5.57 -8.14
CA ALA A 510 -27.61 6.75 -8.99
C ALA A 510 -26.22 7.04 -9.60
N VAL A 511 -25.16 6.86 -8.82
CA VAL A 511 -23.78 7.05 -9.29
C VAL A 511 -23.37 5.93 -10.24
N ARG A 512 -23.77 4.69 -10.00
CA ARG A 512 -23.48 3.60 -10.95
C ARG A 512 -24.15 3.85 -12.30
N GLN A 513 -25.43 4.23 -12.27
CA GLN A 513 -26.18 4.49 -13.49
C GLN A 513 -25.62 5.69 -14.25
N SER A 514 -25.22 6.77 -13.56
CA SER A 514 -24.57 7.91 -14.22
C SER A 514 -23.21 7.53 -14.84
N LEU A 515 -22.40 6.72 -14.15
CA LEU A 515 -21.13 6.23 -14.70
C LEU A 515 -21.35 5.36 -15.94
N LEU A 516 -22.28 4.41 -15.87
CA LEU A 516 -22.63 3.56 -17.02
C LEU A 516 -23.14 4.38 -18.21
N PHE A 517 -24.02 5.35 -17.96
CA PHE A 517 -24.50 6.27 -18.99
C PHE A 517 -23.39 7.07 -19.67
N ILE A 518 -22.40 7.52 -18.90
CA ILE A 518 -21.23 8.24 -19.44
C ILE A 518 -20.35 7.30 -20.23
N VAL A 519 -20.10 6.08 -19.74
CA VAL A 519 -19.28 5.10 -20.43
C VAL A 519 -19.86 4.77 -21.82
N GLY A 520 -21.19 4.72 -21.95
CA GLY A 520 -21.88 4.47 -23.21
C GLY A 520 -22.50 3.08 -23.24
#